data_AF-A0A7S4KQ36-F1
#
_entry.id   AF-A0A7S4KQ36-F1
#
_cell.length_a   1.000
_cell.length_b   1.000
_cell.length_c   1.000
_cell.angle_alpha   90.00
_cell.angle_beta   90.00
_cell.angle_gamma   90.00
#
_symmetry.space_group_name_H-M   'P 1'
#
loop_
_entity.id
_entity.type
_entity.pdbx_description
1 polymer ?
#
loop_
_entity_poly.entity_id
_entity_poly.type
_entity_poly.pdbx_seq_one_letter_code
_entity_poly.pdbx_strand_id
1 'polypeptide(L)'
;SPQNTKSPAMNTQEGLQYFVDFFTQAIVGTHMAFYRQLSIGPDQMDAGIINEKRVAFARYLNGVWRSMITRDDDYVNRTFDNIFRCLPNESPVCLFWYMMDRSSAVYQTGFGWSVPPEARDPNNQAQTDVLRNILTAFVSDACRPVFQELLTRNHDCTGLRYHEMATQNPDEEFFTFSKAQ
;
A
#
# COMPACT_ATOMS: atom_id res chain seq x y z
N SER A 1 -23.09 23.77 29.91
CA SER A 1 -22.32 23.67 28.65
C SER A 1 -21.89 22.23 28.45
N PRO A 2 -22.21 21.57 27.34
CA PRO A 2 -21.67 20.24 27.07
C PRO A 2 -20.17 20.38 26.76
N GLN A 3 -19.35 19.65 27.50
CA GLN A 3 -17.92 19.54 27.26
C GLN A 3 -17.72 18.89 25.89
N ASN A 4 -17.12 19.65 24.98
CA ASN A 4 -16.70 19.19 23.67
C ASN A 4 -15.50 18.26 23.89
N THR A 5 -15.76 16.98 24.20
CA THR A 5 -14.74 15.95 24.30
C THR A 5 -14.27 15.63 22.89
N LYS A 6 -13.35 16.45 22.37
CA LYS A 6 -12.42 15.99 21.33
C LYS A 6 -11.83 14.69 21.86
N SER A 7 -12.19 13.56 21.25
CA SER A 7 -11.53 12.28 21.50
C SER A 7 -10.03 12.53 21.44
N PRO A 8 -9.25 11.94 22.37
CA PRO A 8 -7.82 12.19 22.42
C PRO A 8 -7.24 11.88 21.05
N ALA A 9 -6.44 12.82 20.54
CA ALA A 9 -5.60 12.65 19.37
C ALA A 9 -4.60 11.51 19.62
N MET A 10 -5.09 10.28 19.60
CA MET A 10 -4.27 9.10 19.66
C MET A 10 -3.45 9.07 18.37
N ASN A 11 -2.14 8.92 18.56
CA ASN A 11 -1.10 9.65 17.85
C ASN A 11 -1.16 9.49 16.32
N THR A 12 -1.29 10.59 15.58
CA THR A 12 -1.13 10.63 14.11
C THR A 12 0.14 9.89 13.64
N GLN A 13 1.17 9.86 14.48
CA GLN A 13 2.40 9.10 14.24
C GLN A 13 2.23 7.58 14.27
N GLU A 14 1.35 7.03 15.12
CA GLU A 14 1.02 5.61 15.12
C GLU A 14 0.23 5.24 13.87
N GLY A 15 -0.76 6.07 13.50
CA GLY A 15 -1.48 5.93 12.24
C GLY A 15 -0.53 5.95 11.04
N LEU A 16 0.40 6.92 11.01
CA LEU A 16 1.46 7.02 10.00
C LEU A 16 2.27 5.74 9.89
N GLN A 17 2.67 5.16 11.03
CA GLN A 17 3.47 3.94 11.02
C GLN A 17 2.70 2.76 10.43
N TYR A 18 1.42 2.58 10.78
CA TYR A 18 0.60 1.53 10.18
C TYR A 18 0.44 1.70 8.65
N PHE A 19 0.29 2.92 8.14
CA PHE A 19 0.28 3.16 6.69
C PHE A 19 1.60 2.79 6.04
N VAL A 20 2.71 3.28 6.61
CA VAL A 20 4.05 3.03 6.08
C VAL A 20 4.32 1.53 6.03
N ASP A 21 4.01 0.80 7.10
CA ASP A 21 4.24 -0.64 7.19
C ASP A 21 3.39 -1.42 6.19
N PHE A 22 2.08 -1.15 6.16
CA PHE A 22 1.16 -1.82 5.24
C PHE A 22 1.56 -1.60 3.77
N PHE A 23 1.86 -0.35 3.43
CA PHE A 23 2.18 0.02 2.07
C PHE A 23 3.55 -0.47 1.63
N THR A 24 4.53 -0.41 2.54
CA THR A 24 5.85 -1.01 2.31
C THR A 24 5.70 -2.49 2.02
N GLN A 25 4.93 -3.23 2.84
CA GLN A 25 4.68 -4.64 2.61
C GLN A 25 3.99 -4.91 1.26
N ALA A 26 2.97 -4.13 0.90
CA ALA A 26 2.24 -4.30 -0.36
C ALA A 26 3.12 -4.04 -1.59
N ILE A 27 3.91 -2.97 -1.59
CA ILE A 27 4.81 -2.63 -2.69
C ILE A 27 5.98 -3.61 -2.79
N VAL A 28 6.63 -3.93 -1.67
CA VAL A 28 7.74 -4.88 -1.63
C VAL A 28 7.26 -6.25 -2.09
N GLY A 29 6.10 -6.71 -1.59
CA GLY A 29 5.50 -7.98 -2.01
C GLY A 29 5.25 -8.05 -3.52
N THR A 30 4.70 -6.98 -4.10
CA THR A 30 4.49 -6.88 -5.55
C THR A 30 5.81 -6.92 -6.31
N HIS A 31 6.83 -6.16 -5.89
CA HIS A 31 8.14 -6.19 -6.53
C HIS A 31 8.80 -7.56 -6.47
N MET A 32 8.76 -8.21 -5.30
CA MET A 32 9.36 -9.54 -5.10
C MET A 32 8.65 -10.62 -5.93
N ALA A 33 7.33 -10.52 -6.11
CA ALA A 33 6.58 -11.43 -6.97
C ALA A 33 7.01 -11.29 -8.44
N PHE A 34 7.12 -10.06 -8.95
CA PHE A 34 7.58 -9.79 -10.32
C PHE A 34 9.04 -10.17 -10.53
N TYR A 35 9.91 -9.87 -9.57
CA TYR A 35 11.31 -10.27 -9.60
C TYR A 35 11.45 -11.79 -9.72
N ARG A 36 10.69 -12.56 -8.94
CA ARG A 36 10.68 -14.03 -9.02
C ARG A 36 10.12 -14.55 -10.34
N GLN A 37 9.02 -13.96 -10.81
CA GLN A 37 8.34 -14.44 -12.01
C GLN A 37 9.11 -14.14 -13.28
N LEU A 38 9.69 -12.95 -13.39
CA LEU A 38 10.28 -12.46 -14.62
C LEU A 38 11.80 -12.55 -14.62
N SER A 39 12.44 -12.74 -13.45
CA SER A 39 13.91 -12.58 -13.28
C SER A 39 14.41 -11.24 -13.81
N ILE A 40 13.54 -10.23 -13.79
CA ILE A 40 13.80 -8.92 -14.38
C ILE A 40 14.34 -7.98 -13.31
N GLY A 41 15.49 -7.40 -13.64
CA GLY A 41 16.05 -6.28 -12.91
C GLY A 41 15.22 -5.00 -13.16
N PRO A 42 15.19 -4.06 -12.21
CA PRO A 42 14.49 -2.78 -12.31
C PRO A 42 15.02 -1.86 -13.42
N ASP A 43 16.25 -2.07 -13.86
CA ASP A 43 16.87 -1.50 -15.06
C ASP A 43 16.22 -1.97 -16.37
N GLN A 44 15.42 -3.04 -16.31
CA GLN A 44 14.72 -3.62 -17.45
C GLN A 44 13.19 -3.47 -17.31
N MET A 45 12.70 -2.62 -16.39
CA MET A 45 11.28 -2.27 -16.28
C MET A 45 10.87 -1.31 -17.39
N ASP A 46 10.27 -1.84 -18.45
CA ASP A 46 9.62 -1.03 -19.47
C ASP A 46 8.21 -0.55 -19.04
N ALA A 47 7.59 0.27 -19.87
CA ALA A 47 6.24 0.79 -19.63
C ALA A 47 5.18 -0.33 -19.50
N GLY A 48 5.37 -1.46 -20.17
CA GLY A 48 4.48 -2.62 -20.10
C GLY A 48 4.54 -3.29 -18.72
N ILE A 49 5.75 -3.55 -18.22
CA ILE A 49 5.96 -4.14 -16.89
C ILE A 49 5.46 -3.20 -15.79
N ILE A 50 5.66 -1.89 -15.94
CA ILE A 50 5.11 -0.90 -15.01
C ILE A 50 3.58 -0.96 -14.99
N ASN A 51 2.94 -1.10 -16.16
CA ASN A 51 1.49 -1.25 -16.26
C ASN A 51 0.99 -2.56 -15.62
N GLU A 52 1.70 -3.66 -15.82
CA GLU A 52 1.36 -4.94 -15.17
C GLU A 52 1.45 -4.88 -13.64
N LYS A 53 2.49 -4.21 -13.10
CA LYS A 53 2.61 -3.96 -11.66
C LYS A 53 1.46 -3.14 -11.12
N ARG A 54 1.03 -2.09 -11.86
CA ARG A 54 -0.15 -1.28 -11.48
C ARG A 54 -1.40 -2.15 -11.43
N VAL A 55 -1.68 -2.93 -12.47
CA VAL A 55 -2.83 -3.84 -12.51
C VAL A 55 -2.78 -4.86 -11.36
N ALA A 56 -1.62 -5.44 -11.07
CA ALA A 56 -1.45 -6.36 -9.95
C ALA A 56 -1.73 -5.67 -8.60
N PHE A 57 -1.26 -4.43 -8.44
CA PHE A 57 -1.51 -3.66 -7.24
C PHE A 57 -2.99 -3.30 -7.06
N ALA A 58 -3.72 -2.92 -8.13
CA ALA A 58 -5.17 -2.72 -8.07
C ALA A 58 -5.91 -4.00 -7.61
N ARG A 59 -5.55 -5.16 -8.17
CA ARG A 59 -6.13 -6.44 -7.77
C ARG A 59 -5.87 -6.74 -6.30
N TYR A 60 -4.65 -6.46 -5.83
CA TYR A 60 -4.32 -6.58 -4.41
C TYR A 60 -5.22 -5.68 -3.55
N LEU A 61 -5.41 -4.41 -3.92
CA LEU A 61 -6.29 -3.50 -3.17
C LEU A 61 -7.76 -3.92 -3.20
N ASN A 62 -8.26 -4.50 -4.30
CA ASN A 62 -9.61 -5.09 -4.34
C ASN A 62 -9.73 -6.29 -3.39
N GLY A 63 -8.70 -7.13 -3.30
CA GLY A 63 -8.65 -8.21 -2.32
C GLY A 63 -8.68 -7.71 -0.89
N VAL A 64 -7.92 -6.65 -0.58
CA VAL A 64 -7.93 -5.97 0.72
C VAL A 64 -9.32 -5.38 1.00
N TRP A 65 -9.92 -4.68 0.02
CA TRP A 65 -11.25 -4.09 0.13
C TRP A 65 -12.31 -5.14 0.47
N ARG A 66 -12.35 -6.24 -0.30
CA ARG A 66 -13.20 -7.39 -0.04
C ARG A 66 -12.98 -7.92 1.38
N SER A 67 -11.72 -8.10 1.78
CA SER A 67 -11.40 -8.66 3.09
C SER A 67 -11.87 -7.78 4.25
N MET A 68 -11.82 -6.45 4.10
CA MET A 68 -12.37 -5.54 5.09
C MET A 68 -13.91 -5.64 5.21
N ILE A 69 -14.60 -6.01 4.13
CA ILE A 69 -16.06 -6.25 4.13
C ILE A 69 -16.38 -7.62 4.75
N THR A 70 -15.71 -8.68 4.27
CA THR A 70 -15.99 -10.08 4.65
C THR A 70 -15.35 -10.49 5.97
N ARG A 71 -14.37 -9.72 6.44
CA ARG A 71 -13.52 -9.99 7.62
C ARG A 71 -12.77 -11.34 7.51
N ASP A 72 -12.28 -11.70 6.31
CA ASP A 72 -11.67 -13.02 6.04
C ASP A 72 -10.13 -13.10 6.16
N ASP A 73 -9.41 -11.97 6.28
CA ASP A 73 -7.96 -11.91 6.50
C ASP A 73 -7.62 -11.18 7.80
N ASP A 74 -7.14 -11.91 8.80
CA ASP A 74 -6.79 -11.37 10.13
C ASP A 74 -5.71 -10.29 10.10
N TYR A 75 -4.76 -10.36 9.15
CA TYR A 75 -3.72 -9.34 9.02
C TYR A 75 -4.31 -8.05 8.46
N VAL A 76 -5.11 -8.14 7.38
CA VAL A 76 -5.79 -6.98 6.79
C VAL A 76 -6.70 -6.33 7.82
N ASN A 77 -7.55 -7.12 8.48
CA ASN A 77 -8.52 -6.61 9.44
C ASN A 77 -7.85 -5.89 10.61
N ARG A 78 -6.84 -6.50 11.24
CA ARG A 78 -6.11 -5.86 12.34
C ARG A 78 -5.38 -4.59 11.90
N THR A 79 -4.79 -4.60 10.71
CA THR A 79 -4.07 -3.44 10.17
C THR A 79 -5.02 -2.26 9.99
N PHE A 80 -6.16 -2.48 9.34
CA PHE A 80 -7.12 -1.42 9.09
C PHE A 80 -7.91 -1.02 10.34
N ASP A 81 -8.24 -1.95 11.24
CA ASP A 81 -8.81 -1.61 12.55
C ASP A 81 -7.88 -0.63 13.32
N ASN A 82 -6.57 -0.87 13.30
CA ASN A 82 -5.60 0.03 13.92
C ASN A 82 -5.52 1.40 13.21
N ILE A 83 -5.46 1.40 11.87
CA ILE A 83 -5.46 2.63 11.05
C ILE A 83 -6.70 3.49 11.37
N PHE A 84 -7.90 2.91 11.31
CA PHE A 84 -9.15 3.64 11.51
C PHE A 84 -9.42 4.00 12.97
N ARG A 85 -8.80 3.30 13.92
CA ARG A 85 -8.79 3.73 15.32
C ARG A 85 -7.97 5.01 15.52
N CYS A 86 -6.84 5.14 14.83
CA CYS A 86 -6.00 6.33 14.86
C CYS A 86 -6.58 7.49 14.01
N LEU A 87 -7.35 7.16 12.98
CA LEU A 87 -7.91 8.11 12.01
C LEU A 87 -9.40 7.87 11.77
N PRO A 88 -10.25 8.10 12.78
CA PRO A 88 -11.67 7.71 12.74
C PRO A 88 -12.52 8.51 11.75
N ASN A 89 -11.97 9.58 11.16
CA ASN A 89 -12.66 10.44 10.21
C ASN A 89 -12.27 10.20 8.76
N GLU A 90 -11.23 9.39 8.50
CA GLU A 90 -10.77 9.10 7.14
C GLU A 90 -11.65 8.03 6.48
N SER A 91 -11.96 8.21 5.19
CA SER A 91 -12.61 7.18 4.38
C SER A 91 -11.56 6.18 3.86
N PRO A 92 -11.80 4.86 3.92
CA PRO A 92 -10.91 3.86 3.33
C PRO A 92 -10.64 4.13 1.85
N VAL A 93 -11.65 4.59 1.11
CA VAL A 93 -11.54 4.98 -0.30
C VAL A 93 -10.49 6.07 -0.49
N CYS A 94 -10.58 7.13 0.33
CA CYS A 94 -9.65 8.26 0.31
C CYS A 94 -8.21 7.77 0.48
N LEU A 95 -7.98 6.94 1.51
CA LEU A 95 -6.68 6.38 1.84
C LEU A 95 -6.12 5.49 0.73
N PHE A 96 -6.93 4.63 0.13
CA PHE A 96 -6.51 3.80 -0.99
C PHE A 96 -6.23 4.61 -2.26
N TRP A 97 -7.00 5.66 -2.56
CA TRP A 97 -6.67 6.55 -3.68
C TRP A 97 -5.31 7.20 -3.52
N TYR A 98 -4.98 7.64 -2.31
CA TYR A 98 -3.65 8.16 -2.01
C TYR A 98 -2.57 7.09 -2.13
N MET A 99 -2.84 5.86 -1.67
CA MET A 99 -1.95 4.73 -1.90
C MET A 99 -1.69 4.55 -3.40
N MET A 100 -2.73 4.61 -4.24
CA MET A 100 -2.64 4.41 -5.68
C MET A 100 -1.86 5.52 -6.39
N ASP A 101 -2.21 6.77 -6.12
CA ASP A 101 -1.58 7.94 -6.74
C ASP A 101 -0.07 7.99 -6.42
N ARG A 102 0.29 7.80 -5.14
CA ARG A 102 1.67 7.97 -4.69
C ARG A 102 2.52 6.71 -4.80
N SER A 103 1.91 5.51 -4.75
CA SER A 103 2.64 4.25 -5.07
C SER A 103 3.16 4.29 -6.49
N SER A 104 2.44 4.94 -7.41
CA SER A 104 2.85 5.04 -8.80
C SER A 104 4.23 5.70 -8.95
N ALA A 105 4.55 6.70 -8.11
CA ALA A 105 5.87 7.35 -8.09
C ALA A 105 6.95 6.40 -7.56
N VAL A 106 6.67 5.65 -6.49
CA VAL A 106 7.59 4.66 -5.90
C VAL A 106 7.82 3.48 -6.84
N TYR A 107 6.80 3.08 -7.59
CA TYR A 107 6.87 2.01 -8.59
C TYR A 107 7.64 2.40 -9.86
N GLN A 108 7.70 3.69 -10.19
CA GLN A 108 8.33 4.25 -11.40
C GLN A 108 9.79 4.62 -11.21
N THR A 109 10.19 5.02 -10.00
CA THR A 109 11.60 5.22 -9.69
C THR A 109 12.26 3.85 -9.71
N GLY A 110 12.92 3.53 -10.84
CA GLY A 110 13.89 2.45 -10.86
C GLY A 110 14.85 2.69 -9.71
N PHE A 111 14.79 1.85 -8.68
CA PHE A 111 15.72 2.00 -7.57
C PHE A 111 17.12 1.87 -8.19
N GLY A 112 18.07 2.72 -7.82
CA GLY A 112 19.41 2.70 -8.41
C GLY A 112 20.20 1.48 -7.94
N TRP A 113 19.82 0.28 -8.37
CA TRP A 113 20.41 -0.96 -7.89
C TRP A 113 21.84 -1.09 -8.38
N SER A 114 22.78 -1.14 -7.43
CA SER A 114 24.11 -1.70 -7.61
C SER A 114 24.16 -3.13 -7.05
N VAL A 115 23.09 -3.91 -7.17
CA VAL A 115 23.14 -5.36 -6.89
C VAL A 115 23.76 -6.06 -8.10
N PRO A 116 24.91 -6.74 -7.93
CA PRO A 116 25.59 -7.42 -9.02
C PRO A 116 24.67 -8.47 -9.67
N PRO A 117 24.71 -8.66 -11.00
CA PRO A 117 23.87 -9.64 -11.72
C PRO A 117 23.91 -11.06 -11.13
N GLU A 118 25.07 -11.49 -10.63
CA GLU A 118 25.30 -12.77 -9.96
C GLU A 118 24.58 -12.90 -8.59
N ALA A 119 24.15 -11.77 -8.02
CA ALA A 119 23.34 -11.69 -6.83
C ALA A 119 21.83 -11.53 -7.13
N ARG A 120 21.43 -11.68 -8.40
CA ARG A 120 20.04 -11.59 -8.87
C ARG A 120 19.41 -12.96 -9.16
N ASP A 121 19.73 -14.00 -8.38
CA ASP A 121 19.08 -15.31 -8.51
C ASP A 121 17.75 -15.34 -7.72
N PRO A 122 16.58 -15.44 -8.39
CA PRO A 122 15.28 -15.49 -7.71
C PRO A 122 15.07 -16.76 -6.88
N ASN A 123 15.87 -17.81 -7.10
CA ASN A 123 15.79 -19.07 -6.35
C ASN A 123 16.72 -19.08 -5.13
N ASN A 124 17.61 -18.09 -5.00
CA ASN A 124 18.48 -17.97 -3.85
C ASN A 124 17.77 -17.20 -2.72
N GLN A 125 17.42 -17.92 -1.65
CA GLN A 125 16.71 -17.34 -0.51
C GLN A 125 17.50 -16.21 0.17
N ALA A 126 18.81 -16.37 0.35
CA ALA A 126 19.64 -15.35 1.00
C ALA A 126 19.68 -14.05 0.19
N GLN A 127 19.78 -14.15 -1.14
CA GLN A 127 19.73 -12.99 -2.03
C GLN A 127 18.34 -12.35 -2.04
N THR A 128 17.29 -13.17 -2.06
CA THR A 128 15.89 -12.72 -2.00
C THR A 128 15.59 -11.98 -0.69
N ASP A 129 16.16 -12.40 0.43
CA ASP A 129 15.97 -11.75 1.73
C ASP A 129 16.75 -10.42 1.80
N VAL A 130 17.97 -10.37 1.27
CA VAL A 130 18.72 -9.10 1.11
C VAL A 130 17.94 -8.12 0.22
N LEU A 131 17.41 -8.59 -0.91
CA LEU A 131 16.60 -7.80 -1.83
C LEU A 131 15.36 -7.24 -1.13
N ARG A 132 14.64 -8.08 -0.37
CA ARG A 132 13.47 -7.68 0.41
C ARG A 132 13.83 -6.59 1.41
N ASN A 133 14.92 -6.73 2.15
CA ASN A 133 15.32 -5.75 3.17
C ASN A 133 15.67 -4.39 2.56
N ILE A 134 16.39 -4.38 1.43
CA ILE A 134 16.72 -3.15 0.71
C ILE A 134 15.44 -2.46 0.21
N LEU A 135 14.55 -3.22 -0.42
CA LEU A 135 13.26 -2.70 -0.89
C LEU A 135 12.43 -2.14 0.27
N THR A 136 12.35 -2.86 1.39
CA THR A 136 11.61 -2.42 2.58
C THR A 136 12.13 -1.09 3.09
N ALA A 137 13.46 -0.94 3.23
CA ALA A 137 14.06 0.32 3.70
C ALA A 137 13.76 1.48 2.75
N PHE A 138 14.03 1.31 1.45
CA PHE A 138 13.80 2.36 0.47
C PHE A 138 12.32 2.76 0.38
N VAL A 139 11.43 1.77 0.29
CA VAL A 139 10.00 2.04 0.17
C VAL A 139 9.51 2.72 1.44
N SER A 140 9.87 2.24 2.62
CA SER A 140 9.53 2.91 3.89
C SER A 140 9.95 4.38 3.90
N ASP A 141 11.20 4.68 3.48
CA ASP A 141 11.73 6.04 3.43
C ASP A 141 11.01 6.92 2.41
N ALA A 142 10.62 6.37 1.25
CA ALA A 142 9.83 7.08 0.25
C ALA A 142 8.39 7.34 0.70
N CYS A 143 7.80 6.41 1.46
CA CYS A 143 6.39 6.42 1.84
C CYS A 143 6.12 7.31 3.05
N ARG A 144 7.04 7.35 4.00
CA ARG A 144 6.90 8.15 5.21
C ARG A 144 6.59 9.63 4.96
N PRO A 145 7.36 10.39 4.14
CA PRO A 145 7.05 11.81 3.90
C PRO A 145 5.72 12.00 3.18
N VAL A 146 5.36 11.08 2.28
CA VAL A 146 4.09 11.11 1.55
C VAL A 146 2.91 10.95 2.50
N PHE A 147 2.93 9.94 3.36
CA PHE A 147 1.85 9.72 4.31
C PHE A 147 1.84 10.74 5.44
N GLN A 148 2.99 11.33 5.78
CA GLN A 148 3.05 12.43 6.74
C GLN A 148 2.39 13.70 6.18
N GLU A 149 2.58 14.01 4.89
CA GLU A 149 1.85 15.09 4.19
C GLU A 149 0.34 14.82 4.21
N LEU A 150 -0.06 13.57 3.95
CA LEU A 150 -1.44 13.12 4.03
C LEU A 150 -2.00 13.38 5.43
N LEU A 151 -1.47 12.74 6.46
CA LEU A 151 -2.06 12.84 7.80
C LEU A 151 -2.04 14.22 8.46
N THR A 152 -1.30 15.18 7.89
CA THR A 152 -1.25 16.57 8.36
C THR A 152 -2.11 17.52 7.53
N ARG A 153 -2.56 17.12 6.34
CA ARG A 153 -3.54 17.89 5.56
C ARG A 153 -4.94 17.60 6.07
N ASN A 154 -5.78 18.64 6.09
CA ASN A 154 -7.20 18.48 6.35
C ASN A 154 -7.82 17.98 5.04
N HIS A 155 -8.19 16.70 4.97
CA HIS A 155 -8.85 16.15 3.78
C HIS A 155 -10.35 16.29 3.91
N ASP A 156 -11.00 16.90 2.92
CA ASP A 156 -12.43 16.68 2.68
C ASP A 156 -12.61 15.28 2.05
N CYS A 157 -12.28 14.23 2.81
CA CYS A 157 -12.54 12.87 2.37
C CYS A 157 -14.05 12.67 2.26
N THR A 158 -14.52 12.53 1.02
CA THR A 158 -15.89 12.10 0.71
C THR A 158 -15.87 10.57 0.54
N GLY A 159 -16.91 9.89 1.05
CA GLY A 159 -17.05 8.44 0.91
C GLY A 159 -17.45 7.71 2.20
N LEU A 160 -17.69 6.41 2.07
CA LEU A 160 -18.02 5.51 3.18
C LEU A 160 -16.90 5.50 4.21
N ARG A 161 -17.26 5.46 5.49
CA ARG A 161 -16.34 5.24 6.61
C ARG A 161 -16.15 3.74 6.82
N TYR A 162 -15.06 3.38 7.49
CA TYR A 162 -14.70 1.97 7.70
C TYR A 162 -15.82 1.14 8.38
N HIS A 163 -16.50 1.69 9.38
CA HIS A 163 -17.61 0.99 10.05
C HIS A 163 -18.86 0.81 9.17
N GLU A 164 -18.96 1.54 8.06
CA GLU A 164 -20.08 1.47 7.11
C GLU A 164 -19.84 0.44 6.01
N MET A 165 -18.62 -0.10 5.90
CA MET A 165 -18.20 -1.02 4.84
C MET A 165 -18.93 -2.36 4.84
N ALA A 166 -19.41 -2.83 5.99
CA ALA A 166 -20.11 -4.11 6.10
C ALA A 166 -21.40 -4.20 5.26
N THR A 167 -21.88 -3.07 4.73
CA THR A 167 -23.06 -2.98 3.88
C THR A 167 -22.76 -3.12 2.38
N GLN A 168 -21.49 -3.16 2.00
CA GLN A 168 -21.06 -3.17 0.60
C GLN A 168 -21.05 -4.60 0.02
N ASN A 169 -21.15 -4.69 -1.31
CA ASN A 169 -21.00 -5.96 -2.01
C ASN A 169 -19.51 -6.37 -2.05
N PRO A 170 -19.12 -7.50 -1.45
CA PRO A 170 -17.71 -7.92 -1.41
C PRO A 170 -17.13 -8.33 -2.76
N ASP A 171 -17.97 -8.60 -3.76
CA ASP A 171 -17.55 -8.99 -5.11
C ASP A 171 -17.48 -7.79 -6.08
N GLU A 172 -17.82 -6.58 -5.63
CA GLU A 172 -17.68 -5.37 -6.44
C GLU A 172 -16.23 -4.88 -6.45
N GLU A 173 -15.61 -4.84 -7.64
CA GLU A 173 -14.28 -4.28 -7.81
C GLU A 173 -14.33 -2.75 -7.72
N PHE A 174 -13.66 -2.20 -6.72
CA PHE A 174 -13.65 -0.77 -6.45
C PHE A 174 -12.46 -0.05 -7.13
N PHE A 175 -11.30 -0.71 -7.16
CA PHE A 175 -10.07 -0.18 -7.76
C PHE A 175 -9.85 -0.82 -9.14
N THR A 176 -9.95 -0.02 -10.20
CA THR A 176 -9.60 -0.47 -11.55
C THR A 176 -8.50 0.40 -12.11
N PHE A 177 -7.40 -0.25 -12.53
CA PHE A 177 -6.53 0.32 -13.55
C PHE A 177 -6.87 -0.42 -14.83
N SER A 178 -7.36 0.30 -15.84
CA SER A 178 -7.47 -0.28 -17.17
C SER A 178 -6.07 -0.71 -17.61
N LYS A 179 -5.95 -1.94 -18.15
CA LYS A 179 -4.92 -2.14 -19.17
C LYS A 179 -5.32 -1.19 -20.28
N ALA A 180 -4.65 -0.04 -20.40
CA ALA A 180 -4.68 0.67 -21.66
C ALA A 180 -4.27 -0.35 -22.73
N GLN A 181 -5.22 -0.64 -23.63
CA GLN A 181 -5.02 -1.53 -24.77
C GLN A 181 -3.97 -0.93 -25.71
#